data_AF-A0A436RGE0-F1
#
_entry.id   AF-A0A436RGE0-F1
#
_cell.length_a   1.000
_cell.length_b   1.000
_cell.length_c   1.000
_cell.angle_alpha   90.00
_cell.angle_beta   90.00
_cell.angle_gamma   90.00
#
_symmetry.space_group_name_H-M   'P 1'
#
loop_
_entity.id
_entity.type
_entity.pdbx_description
1 polymer ?
#
loop_
_entity_poly.entity_id
_entity_poly.type
_entity_poly.pdbx_seq_one_letter_code
_entity_poly.pdbx_strand_id
1 'polypeptide(L)'
;MLFWVIAAILTLGASLAVLLPLTGGMKGASAPGDHDLEVYRDQLSELDRDVARGLIQPGEAEEARAEIGRRILRLGAAERPASASASSSRGIRLIASLAVLAVPLLSWGLYGVLGSPDLPSQPLAERLAKNPADSSVDELVARAEAHLAANPSDGKGWDVLAPIYLRLQRFPDAITAYRNAIRLDGDSAVRQAGLGEAIASAAGGIVSADAQNAFEAALKLDPANAKANFYLGVGLAQEGRKDEAVAAWQKMLGQLPPDSPWRSAVQQALAEAGQTAVAAGAPASGPDAQQMEA
;
A
#
# COMPACT_ATOMS: atom_id res chain seq x y z
N MET A 1 -9.68 -6.52 27.82
CA MET A 1 -10.08 -5.33 28.61
C MET A 1 -9.23 -4.10 28.31
N LEU A 2 -7.90 -4.18 28.28
CA LEU A 2 -7.02 -3.03 28.00
C LEU A 2 -7.31 -2.35 26.65
N PHE A 3 -7.53 -3.12 25.58
CA PHE A 3 -7.85 -2.59 24.24
C PHE A 3 -9.08 -1.66 24.24
N TRP A 4 -10.18 -2.09 24.88
CA TRP A 4 -11.43 -1.32 24.96
C TRP A 4 -11.25 0.01 25.69
N VAL A 5 -10.42 0.03 26.75
CA VAL A 5 -10.09 1.25 27.49
C VAL A 5 -9.32 2.23 26.61
N ILE A 6 -8.30 1.76 25.88
CA ILE A 6 -7.50 2.59 24.97
C ILE A 6 -8.38 3.16 23.84
N ALA A 7 -9.19 2.31 23.21
CA ALA A 7 -10.10 2.73 22.15
C ALA A 7 -11.07 3.81 22.65
N ALA A 8 -11.69 3.64 23.82
CA ALA A 8 -12.59 4.62 24.41
C ALA A 8 -11.92 5.97 24.68
N ILE A 9 -10.69 5.96 25.23
CA ILE A 9 -9.92 7.18 25.49
C ILE A 9 -9.58 7.92 24.18
N LEU A 10 -9.13 7.19 23.15
CA LEU A 10 -8.80 7.77 21.85
C LEU A 10 -10.03 8.37 21.16
N THR A 11 -11.15 7.67 21.18
CA THR A 11 -12.42 8.16 20.63
C THR A 11 -12.89 9.42 21.37
N LEU A 12 -12.84 9.42 22.70
CA LEU A 12 -13.19 10.60 23.51
C LEU A 12 -12.28 11.79 23.20
N GLY A 13 -10.98 11.57 23.11
CA GLY A 13 -10.00 12.60 22.77
C GLY A 13 -10.25 13.20 21.39
N ALA A 14 -10.51 12.36 20.39
CA ALA A 14 -10.83 12.79 19.03
C ALA A 14 -12.14 13.60 18.97
N SER A 15 -13.21 13.13 19.64
CA SER A 15 -14.47 13.87 19.72
C SER A 15 -14.30 15.23 20.40
N LEU A 16 -13.52 15.29 21.49
CA LEU A 16 -13.27 16.54 22.21
C LEU A 16 -12.45 17.53 21.37
N ALA A 17 -11.43 17.06 20.65
CA ALA A 17 -10.62 17.91 19.77
C ALA A 17 -11.46 18.60 18.68
N VAL A 18 -12.53 17.95 18.19
CA VAL A 18 -13.47 18.55 17.23
C VAL A 18 -14.49 19.46 17.92
N LEU A 19 -14.97 19.10 19.11
CA LEU A 19 -15.99 19.87 19.84
C LEU A 19 -15.47 21.15 20.49
N LEU A 20 -14.21 21.17 20.94
CA LEU A 20 -13.59 22.33 21.59
C LEU A 20 -13.61 23.61 20.72
N PRO A 21 -13.13 23.60 19.45
CA PRO A 21 -13.19 24.78 18.59
C PRO A 21 -14.62 25.20 18.20
N LEU A 22 -15.59 24.29 18.27
CA LEU A 22 -17.01 24.59 17.98
C LEU A 22 -17.72 25.31 19.14
N THR A 23 -17.25 25.14 20.37
CA THR A 23 -17.82 25.76 21.57
C THR A 23 -17.17 27.09 21.93
N GLY A 24 -15.88 27.26 21.60
CA GLY A 24 -15.20 28.55 21.67
C GLY A 24 -15.78 29.52 20.65
N GLY A 25 -16.52 30.53 21.09
CA GLY A 25 -16.78 31.67 20.21
C GLY A 25 -15.44 32.20 19.70
N MET A 26 -15.32 32.46 18.39
CA MET A 26 -14.20 33.24 17.85
C MET A 26 -14.03 34.43 18.78
N LYS A 27 -12.96 34.46 19.58
CA LYS A 27 -12.52 35.70 20.21
C LYS A 27 -12.40 36.65 19.03
N GLY A 28 -13.30 37.64 18.99
CA GLY A 28 -13.55 38.42 17.80
C GLY A 28 -12.21 38.87 17.23
N ALA A 29 -11.98 38.61 15.94
CA ALA A 29 -11.13 39.52 15.20
C ALA A 29 -11.71 40.91 15.50
N SER A 30 -10.91 41.78 16.10
CA SER A 30 -11.33 43.14 16.47
C SER A 30 -12.13 43.73 15.32
N ALA A 31 -13.32 44.27 15.60
CA ALA A 31 -14.17 44.81 14.56
C ALA A 31 -13.35 45.86 13.76
N PRO A 32 -13.50 45.95 12.43
CA PRO A 32 -12.69 46.85 11.61
C PRO A 32 -12.62 48.30 12.14
N GLY A 33 -13.68 48.78 12.80
CA GLY A 33 -13.72 50.11 13.41
C GLY A 33 -12.93 50.32 14.70
N ASP A 34 -12.55 49.25 15.44
CA ASP A 34 -11.79 49.39 16.69
C ASP A 34 -10.35 49.87 16.42
N HIS A 35 -9.72 49.40 15.34
CA HIS A 35 -8.38 49.83 14.95
C HIS A 35 -8.37 51.27 14.40
N ASP A 36 -9.38 51.65 13.63
CA ASP A 36 -9.49 53.02 13.10
C ASP A 36 -9.69 54.06 14.21
N LEU A 37 -10.41 53.68 15.28
CA LEU A 37 -10.65 54.57 16.42
C LEU A 37 -9.37 54.77 17.26
N GLU A 38 -8.55 53.73 17.44
CA GLU A 38 -7.23 53.86 18.05
C GLU A 38 -6.32 54.81 17.25
N VAL A 39 -6.30 54.67 15.92
CA VAL A 39 -5.52 55.56 15.04
C VAL A 39 -5.98 57.01 15.16
N TYR A 40 -7.29 57.28 15.20
CA TYR A 40 -7.79 58.66 15.35
C TYR A 40 -7.51 59.28 16.72
N ARG A 41 -7.45 58.46 17.78
CA ARG A 41 -7.02 58.94 19.11
C ARG A 41 -5.55 59.33 19.11
N ASP A 42 -4.70 58.54 18.47
CA ASP A 42 -3.28 58.85 18.33
C ASP A 42 -3.07 60.14 17.52
N GLN A 43 -3.81 60.33 16.42
CA GLN A 43 -3.77 61.55 15.61
C GLN A 43 -4.14 62.81 16.39
N LEU A 44 -5.15 62.75 17.28
CA LEU A 44 -5.50 63.87 18.16
C LEU A 44 -4.35 64.20 19.12
N SER A 45 -3.71 63.17 19.69
CA SER A 45 -2.60 63.35 20.63
C SER A 45 -1.32 63.89 19.97
N GLU A 46 -1.12 63.63 18.68
CA GLU A 46 0.00 64.15 17.90
C GLU A 46 -0.25 65.61 17.55
N LEU A 47 -1.48 65.95 17.14
CA LEU A 47 -1.90 67.33 16.89
C LEU A 47 -1.74 68.21 18.15
N ASP A 48 -2.09 67.69 19.33
CA ASP A 48 -1.83 68.37 20.62
C ASP A 48 -0.34 68.70 20.83
N ARG A 49 0.53 67.75 20.51
CA ARG A 49 1.98 67.91 20.67
C ARG A 49 2.53 68.93 19.67
N ASP A 50 2.02 68.99 18.45
CA ASP A 50 2.50 69.92 17.43
C ASP A 50 2.05 71.36 17.69
N VAL A 51 0.86 71.55 18.25
CA VAL A 51 0.41 72.86 18.76
C VAL A 51 1.30 73.30 19.92
N ALA A 52 1.59 72.41 20.87
CA ALA A 52 2.47 72.71 22.00
C ALA A 52 3.90 73.09 21.58
N ARG A 53 4.37 72.57 20.43
CA ARG A 53 5.67 72.93 19.83
C ARG A 53 5.61 74.19 18.96
N GLY A 54 4.44 74.79 18.77
CA GLY A 54 4.24 75.97 17.91
C GLY A 54 4.38 75.68 16.42
N LEU A 55 4.32 74.41 16.00
CA LEU A 55 4.43 74.01 14.59
C LEU A 55 3.14 74.25 13.81
N ILE A 56 1.99 74.27 14.51
CA ILE A 56 0.66 74.49 13.95
C ILE A 56 0.00 75.62 14.71
N GLN A 57 -0.66 76.52 13.99
CA GLN A 57 -1.37 77.64 14.60
C GLN A 57 -2.65 77.16 15.30
N PRO A 58 -3.04 77.76 16.44
CA PRO A 58 -4.20 77.30 17.21
C PRO A 58 -5.52 77.25 16.41
N GLY A 59 -5.71 78.18 15.47
CA GLY A 59 -6.91 78.19 14.62
C GLY A 59 -6.98 77.02 13.64
N GLU A 60 -5.85 76.62 13.05
CA GLU A 60 -5.77 75.47 12.13
C GLU A 60 -5.93 74.15 12.89
N ALA A 61 -5.43 74.09 14.12
CA ALA A 61 -5.57 72.91 14.98
C ALA A 61 -7.03 72.65 15.40
N GLU A 62 -7.80 73.70 15.70
CA GLU A 62 -9.23 73.56 16.01
C GLU A 62 -10.03 72.99 14.83
N GLU A 63 -9.72 73.42 13.61
CA GLU A 63 -10.37 72.91 12.39
C GLU A 63 -10.03 71.42 12.16
N ALA A 64 -8.75 71.05 12.31
CA ALA A 64 -8.30 69.67 12.21
C ALA A 64 -8.95 68.75 13.27
N ARG A 65 -9.07 69.22 14.53
CA ARG A 65 -9.77 68.49 15.60
C ARG A 65 -11.23 68.25 15.26
N ALA A 66 -11.92 69.27 14.73
CA ALA A 66 -13.33 69.16 14.38
C ALA A 66 -13.57 68.14 13.26
N GLU A 67 -12.67 68.07 12.27
CA GLU A 67 -12.75 67.09 11.18
C GLU A 67 -12.45 65.66 11.66
N ILE A 68 -11.42 65.45 12.49
CA ILE A 68 -11.14 64.13 13.10
C ILE A 68 -12.32 63.69 13.97
N GLY A 69 -12.89 64.59 14.79
CA GLY A 69 -14.08 64.33 15.58
C GLY A 69 -15.29 63.90 14.74
N ARG A 70 -15.52 64.55 13.59
CA ARG A 70 -16.58 64.14 12.64
C ARG A 70 -16.34 62.75 12.06
N ARG A 71 -15.09 62.36 11.78
CA ARG A 71 -14.75 61.03 11.28
C ARG A 71 -14.98 59.93 12.33
N ILE A 72 -14.61 60.19 13.59
CA ILE A 72 -14.90 59.29 14.71
C ILE A 72 -16.42 59.11 14.88
N LEU A 73 -17.20 60.20 14.80
CA LEU A 73 -18.66 60.14 14.90
C LEU A 73 -19.31 59.38 13.73
N ARG A 74 -18.76 59.49 12.51
CA ARG A 74 -19.21 58.71 11.35
C ARG A 74 -18.92 57.21 11.49
N LEU A 75 -17.78 56.83 12.07
CA LEU A 75 -17.51 55.42 12.42
C LEU A 75 -18.56 54.89 13.41
N GLY A 76 -18.87 55.66 14.46
CA GLY A 76 -19.90 55.28 15.43
C GLY A 76 -21.33 55.21 14.86
N ALA A 77 -21.63 55.97 13.80
CA ALA A 77 -22.92 55.96 13.12
C ALA A 77 -23.02 54.88 12.03
N ALA A 78 -21.90 54.46 11.43
CA ALA A 78 -21.86 53.50 10.33
C ALA A 78 -21.94 52.02 10.78
N GLU A 79 -21.77 51.71 12.07
CA GLU A 79 -21.82 50.33 12.56
C GLU A 79 -22.80 50.15 13.74
N ARG A 80 -24.09 50.07 13.42
CA ARG A 80 -24.97 49.09 14.07
C ARG A 80 -25.85 48.41 13.03
N PRO A 81 -25.32 47.47 12.22
CA PRO A 81 -26.20 46.46 11.65
C PRO A 81 -26.85 45.71 12.82
N ALA A 82 -28.18 45.62 12.78
CA ALA A 82 -28.98 44.93 13.78
C ALA A 82 -28.39 43.53 14.07
N SER A 83 -28.46 43.12 15.33
CA SER A 83 -28.02 41.85 15.90
C SER A 83 -28.75 40.63 15.31
N ALA A 84 -28.60 40.38 14.01
CA ALA A 84 -29.28 39.32 13.27
C ALA A 84 -28.31 38.20 12.87
N SER A 85 -27.67 37.51 13.83
CA SER A 85 -27.02 36.20 13.56
C SER A 85 -26.68 35.33 14.78
N ALA A 86 -27.01 35.75 16.01
CA ALA A 86 -26.70 34.92 17.20
C ALA A 86 -27.50 33.60 17.25
N SER A 87 -28.66 33.53 16.58
CA SER A 87 -29.52 32.34 16.57
C SER A 87 -29.07 31.24 15.59
N SER A 88 -28.62 31.60 14.38
CA SER A 88 -28.24 30.60 13.36
C SER A 88 -26.96 29.83 13.73
N SER A 89 -26.03 30.47 14.43
CA SER A 89 -24.79 29.84 14.88
C SER A 89 -25.00 28.80 15.98
N ARG A 90 -26.05 28.94 16.81
CA ARG A 90 -26.34 27.99 17.90
C ARG A 90 -26.96 26.68 17.39
N GLY A 91 -27.84 26.77 16.39
CA GLY A 91 -28.43 25.60 15.73
C GLY A 91 -27.39 24.77 14.95
N ILE A 92 -26.51 25.45 14.19
CA ILE A 92 -25.43 24.78 13.45
C ILE A 92 -24.45 24.07 14.41
N ARG A 93 -24.11 24.68 15.55
CA ARG A 93 -23.25 24.04 16.57
C ARG A 93 -23.91 22.81 17.22
N LEU A 94 -25.22 22.86 17.47
CA LEU A 94 -25.96 21.69 17.97
C LEU A 94 -25.97 20.55 16.95
N ILE A 95 -26.22 20.85 15.67
CA ILE A 95 -26.19 19.83 14.61
C ILE A 95 -24.79 19.23 14.46
N ALA A 96 -23.75 20.07 14.46
CA ALA A 96 -22.36 19.60 14.35
C ALA A 96 -21.95 18.74 15.55
N SER A 97 -22.32 19.11 16.77
CA SER A 97 -22.02 18.32 17.96
C SER A 97 -22.77 16.98 17.99
N LEU A 98 -24.05 16.98 17.60
CA LEU A 98 -24.83 15.75 17.42
C LEU A 98 -24.20 14.84 16.35
N ALA A 99 -23.75 15.40 15.23
CA ALA A 99 -23.09 14.63 14.18
C ALA A 99 -21.78 13.98 14.66
N VAL A 100 -20.94 14.72 15.41
CA VAL A 100 -19.68 14.20 15.97
C VAL A 100 -19.91 13.08 16.98
N LEU A 101 -20.95 13.19 17.82
CA LEU A 101 -21.30 12.17 18.81
C LEU A 101 -22.05 10.98 18.20
N ALA A 102 -22.79 11.19 17.11
CA ALA A 102 -23.52 10.12 16.43
C ALA A 102 -22.56 9.06 15.87
N VAL A 103 -21.40 9.46 15.31
CA VAL A 103 -20.42 8.55 14.72
C VAL A 103 -19.95 7.45 15.68
N PRO A 104 -19.41 7.73 16.89
CA PRO A 104 -18.98 6.68 17.81
C PRO A 104 -20.16 5.86 18.36
N LEU A 105 -21.32 6.47 18.61
CA LEU A 105 -22.50 5.75 19.10
C LEU A 105 -23.07 4.77 18.08
N LEU A 106 -23.21 5.21 16.83
CA LEU A 106 -23.60 4.36 15.70
C LEU A 106 -22.57 3.27 15.46
N SER A 107 -21.27 3.59 15.51
CA SER A 107 -20.20 2.60 15.34
C SER A 107 -20.24 1.53 16.43
N TRP A 108 -20.45 1.90 17.68
CA TRP A 108 -20.61 0.95 18.78
C TRP A 108 -21.83 0.05 18.54
N GLY A 109 -22.99 0.65 18.23
CA GLY A 109 -24.22 -0.09 17.97
C GLY A 109 -24.09 -1.08 16.81
N LEU A 110 -23.52 -0.64 15.69
CA LEU A 110 -23.23 -1.48 14.53
C LEU A 110 -22.26 -2.61 14.87
N TYR A 111 -21.20 -2.33 15.64
CA TYR A 111 -20.27 -3.37 16.09
C TYR A 111 -20.94 -4.41 16.98
N GLY A 112 -21.91 -4.03 17.80
CA GLY A 112 -22.69 -4.98 18.61
C GLY A 112 -23.57 -5.92 17.79
N VAL A 113 -24.08 -5.46 16.64
CA VAL A 113 -24.97 -6.27 15.76
C VAL A 113 -24.19 -7.08 14.74
N LEU A 114 -23.17 -6.49 14.11
CA LEU A 114 -22.42 -7.07 13.00
C LEU A 114 -21.10 -7.71 13.43
N GLY A 115 -20.54 -7.26 14.55
CA GLY A 115 -19.27 -7.73 15.07
C GLY A 115 -19.42 -8.96 15.96
N SER A 116 -18.32 -9.30 16.65
CA SER A 116 -18.28 -10.42 17.59
C SER A 116 -17.61 -9.95 18.87
N PRO A 117 -18.31 -9.13 19.69
CA PRO A 117 -17.75 -8.50 20.89
C PRO A 117 -17.27 -9.52 21.94
N ASP A 118 -17.86 -10.72 21.93
CA ASP A 118 -17.56 -11.78 22.88
C ASP A 118 -16.35 -12.64 22.46
N LEU A 119 -15.80 -12.44 21.27
CA LEU A 119 -14.59 -13.17 20.86
C LEU A 119 -13.37 -12.62 21.61
N PRO A 120 -12.65 -13.48 22.37
CA PRO A 120 -11.42 -13.06 23.01
C PRO A 120 -10.37 -12.74 21.95
N SER A 121 -9.46 -11.81 22.29
CA SER A 121 -8.27 -11.54 21.47
C SER A 121 -7.43 -12.82 21.36
N GLN A 122 -7.17 -13.29 20.13
CA GLN A 122 -6.33 -14.47 19.88
C GLN A 122 -4.96 -14.05 19.32
N PRO A 123 -3.96 -13.79 20.17
CA PRO A 123 -2.60 -13.49 19.71
C PRO A 123 -2.01 -14.65 18.92
N LEU A 124 -1.13 -14.36 17.97
CA LEU A 124 -0.51 -15.38 17.10
C LEU A 124 0.16 -16.49 17.92
N ALA A 125 0.83 -16.16 19.02
CA ALA A 125 1.49 -17.12 19.90
C ALA A 125 0.54 -18.19 20.46
N GLU A 126 -0.69 -17.83 20.85
CA GLU A 126 -1.68 -18.79 21.37
C GLU A 126 -2.26 -19.69 20.27
N ARG A 127 -2.44 -19.16 19.06
CA ARG A 127 -2.86 -19.96 17.89
C ARG A 127 -1.79 -20.99 17.52
N LEU A 128 -0.54 -20.56 17.54
CA LEU A 128 0.62 -21.43 17.33
C LEU A 128 0.82 -22.46 18.44
N ALA A 129 0.10 -22.42 19.57
CA ALA A 129 0.16 -23.42 20.64
C ALA A 129 -0.89 -24.55 20.52
N LYS A 130 -1.89 -24.44 19.61
CA LYS A 130 -2.90 -25.48 19.38
C LYS A 130 -2.35 -26.70 18.62
N ASN A 131 -3.03 -27.85 18.72
CA ASN A 131 -2.61 -29.09 18.05
C ASN A 131 -2.38 -28.86 16.54
N PRO A 132 -1.20 -29.23 15.99
CA PRO A 132 -0.88 -29.06 14.57
C PRO A 132 -1.86 -29.75 13.60
N ALA A 133 -2.59 -30.76 14.06
CA ALA A 133 -3.50 -31.53 13.23
C ALA A 133 -4.76 -30.75 12.80
N ASP A 134 -5.15 -29.73 13.56
CA ASP A 134 -6.34 -28.91 13.29
C ASP A 134 -5.98 -27.52 12.73
N SER A 135 -4.69 -27.25 12.51
CA SER A 135 -4.19 -25.96 12.04
C SER A 135 -4.31 -25.80 10.54
N SER A 136 -4.60 -24.58 10.08
CA SER A 136 -4.56 -24.25 8.67
C SER A 136 -3.12 -24.31 8.13
N VAL A 137 -2.97 -24.41 6.80
CA VAL A 137 -1.65 -24.39 6.15
C VAL A 137 -0.86 -23.12 6.52
N ASP A 138 -1.53 -21.97 6.59
CA ASP A 138 -0.92 -20.70 6.97
C ASP A 138 -0.42 -20.70 8.42
N GLU A 139 -1.18 -21.30 9.35
CA GLU A 139 -0.76 -21.45 10.75
C GLU A 139 0.46 -22.37 10.88
N LEU A 140 0.50 -23.45 10.10
CA LEU A 140 1.65 -24.36 10.07
C LEU A 140 2.90 -23.68 9.50
N VAL A 141 2.76 -22.89 8.44
CA VAL A 141 3.86 -22.09 7.88
C VAL A 141 4.35 -21.07 8.89
N ALA A 142 3.45 -20.34 9.55
CA ALA A 142 3.82 -19.37 10.58
C ALA A 142 4.53 -20.02 11.77
N ARG A 143 4.14 -21.26 12.16
CA ARG A 143 4.85 -22.02 13.20
C ARG A 143 6.26 -22.39 12.77
N ALA A 144 6.41 -22.89 11.55
CA ALA A 144 7.71 -23.26 10.99
C ALA A 144 8.63 -22.04 10.83
N GLU A 145 8.08 -20.89 10.43
CA GLU A 145 8.79 -19.61 10.38
C GLU A 145 9.27 -19.16 11.76
N ALA A 146 8.40 -19.21 12.77
CA ALA A 146 8.78 -18.87 14.14
C ALA A 146 9.89 -19.79 14.66
N HIS A 147 9.82 -21.09 14.34
CA HIS A 147 10.86 -22.05 14.68
C HIS A 147 12.19 -21.73 13.99
N LEU A 148 12.20 -21.41 12.70
CA LEU A 148 13.41 -21.05 11.96
C LEU A 148 13.97 -19.68 12.36
N ALA A 149 13.13 -18.75 12.79
CA ALA A 149 13.58 -17.48 13.36
C ALA A 149 14.36 -17.71 14.66
N ALA A 150 13.93 -18.66 15.50
CA ALA A 150 14.66 -19.06 16.70
C ALA A 150 15.87 -19.97 16.39
N ASN A 151 15.79 -20.76 15.32
CA ASN A 151 16.80 -21.75 14.92
C ASN A 151 17.24 -21.56 13.46
N PRO A 152 17.98 -20.48 13.14
CA PRO A 152 18.30 -20.12 11.75
C PRO A 152 19.24 -21.12 11.05
N SER A 153 19.91 -22.00 11.82
CA SER A 153 20.79 -23.05 11.32
C SER A 153 20.08 -24.38 11.04
N ASP A 154 18.76 -24.46 11.18
CA ASP A 154 18.00 -25.67 10.87
C ASP A 154 17.79 -25.81 9.34
N GLY A 155 18.78 -26.44 8.68
CA GLY A 155 18.77 -26.67 7.23
C GLY A 155 17.54 -27.46 6.76
N LYS A 156 17.13 -28.48 7.52
CA LYS A 156 15.96 -29.31 7.22
C LYS A 156 14.68 -28.49 7.25
N GLY A 157 14.53 -27.59 8.21
CA GLY A 157 13.38 -26.69 8.28
C GLY A 157 13.30 -25.76 7.06
N TRP A 158 14.43 -25.21 6.61
CA TRP A 158 14.49 -24.44 5.36
C TRP A 158 14.13 -25.28 4.12
N ASP A 159 14.60 -26.53 4.08
CA ASP A 159 14.33 -27.48 2.99
C ASP A 159 12.84 -27.82 2.87
N VAL A 160 12.14 -27.91 4.00
CA VAL A 160 10.69 -28.16 4.04
C VAL A 160 9.89 -26.93 3.61
N LEU A 161 10.27 -25.73 4.07
CA LEU A 161 9.53 -24.51 3.76
C LEU A 161 9.71 -24.03 2.31
N ALA A 162 10.89 -24.23 1.71
CA ALA A 162 11.18 -23.73 0.37
C ALA A 162 10.14 -24.12 -0.71
N PRO A 163 9.74 -25.39 -0.88
CA PRO A 163 8.68 -25.76 -1.83
C PRO A 163 7.28 -25.31 -1.41
N ILE A 164 7.03 -25.08 -0.12
CA ILE A 164 5.75 -24.55 0.37
C ILE A 164 5.62 -23.09 -0.03
N TYR A 165 6.67 -22.29 0.13
CA TYR A 165 6.71 -20.90 -0.32
C TYR A 165 6.49 -20.77 -1.83
N LEU A 166 7.05 -21.67 -2.63
CA LEU A 166 6.77 -21.73 -4.08
C LEU A 166 5.27 -21.90 -4.36
N ARG A 167 4.60 -22.86 -3.70
CA ARG A 167 3.17 -23.13 -3.88
C ARG A 167 2.30 -21.96 -3.43
N LEU A 168 2.71 -21.25 -2.39
CA LEU A 168 2.05 -20.04 -1.90
C LEU A 168 2.42 -18.78 -2.70
N GLN A 169 3.18 -18.93 -3.80
CA GLN A 169 3.69 -17.84 -4.65
C GLN A 169 4.53 -16.78 -3.89
N ARG A 170 5.09 -17.15 -2.74
CA ARG A 170 6.04 -16.35 -1.96
C ARG A 170 7.46 -16.55 -2.49
N PHE A 171 7.68 -16.18 -3.75
CA PHE A 171 8.92 -16.52 -4.46
C PHE A 171 10.21 -15.98 -3.80
N PRO A 172 10.27 -14.74 -3.28
CA PRO A 172 11.47 -14.25 -2.58
C PRO A 172 11.81 -15.08 -1.33
N ASP A 173 10.80 -15.53 -0.60
CA ASP A 173 10.97 -16.37 0.59
C ASP A 173 11.45 -17.77 0.20
N ALA A 174 10.91 -18.33 -0.89
CA ALA A 174 11.36 -19.61 -1.45
C ALA A 174 12.84 -19.57 -1.87
N ILE A 175 13.28 -18.51 -2.54
CA ILE A 175 14.69 -18.31 -2.93
C ILE A 175 15.59 -18.31 -1.69
N THR A 176 15.19 -17.56 -0.66
CA THR A 176 15.93 -17.47 0.61
C THR A 176 16.00 -18.83 1.30
N ALA A 177 14.88 -19.56 1.35
CA ALA A 177 14.81 -20.87 1.96
C ALA A 177 15.67 -21.90 1.23
N TYR A 178 15.60 -21.99 -0.11
CA TYR A 178 16.47 -22.89 -0.88
C TYR A 178 17.95 -22.57 -0.70
N ARG A 179 18.33 -21.28 -0.72
CA ARG A 179 19.72 -20.86 -0.49
C ARG A 179 20.22 -21.25 0.91
N ASN A 180 19.40 -21.07 1.94
CA ASN A 180 19.74 -21.48 3.30
C ASN A 180 19.87 -22.99 3.42
N ALA A 181 18.94 -23.76 2.84
CA ALA A 181 19.01 -25.21 2.85
C ALA A 181 20.27 -25.72 2.12
N ILE A 182 20.61 -25.15 0.96
CA ILE A 182 21.85 -25.46 0.23
C ILE A 182 23.08 -25.14 1.08
N ARG A 183 23.11 -23.98 1.73
CA ARG A 183 24.23 -23.54 2.57
C ARG A 183 24.44 -24.44 3.79
N LEU A 184 23.35 -24.93 4.40
CA LEU A 184 23.39 -25.68 5.66
C LEU A 184 23.53 -27.19 5.45
N ASP A 185 22.77 -27.74 4.50
CA ASP A 185 22.65 -29.19 4.27
C ASP A 185 23.26 -29.63 2.92
N GLY A 186 23.90 -28.71 2.21
CA GLY A 186 24.61 -28.97 0.95
C GLY A 186 23.73 -28.95 -0.30
N ASP A 187 24.37 -29.12 -1.45
CA ASP A 187 23.70 -29.16 -2.73
C ASP A 187 22.93 -30.47 -2.97
N SER A 188 21.79 -30.36 -3.64
CA SER A 188 21.08 -31.49 -4.23
C SER A 188 20.40 -31.05 -5.52
N ALA A 189 20.19 -31.98 -6.45
CA ALA A 189 19.48 -31.68 -7.70
C ALA A 189 18.09 -31.09 -7.44
N VAL A 190 17.40 -31.56 -6.38
CA VAL A 190 16.08 -31.08 -5.99
C VAL A 190 16.13 -29.63 -5.49
N ARG A 191 17.11 -29.29 -4.63
CA ARG A 191 17.28 -27.93 -4.11
C ARG A 191 17.67 -26.95 -5.20
N GLN A 192 18.60 -27.33 -6.07
CA GLN A 192 19.05 -26.50 -7.19
C GLN A 192 17.94 -26.27 -8.21
N ALA A 193 17.18 -27.32 -8.58
CA ALA A 193 16.05 -27.17 -9.49
C ALA A 193 14.90 -26.36 -8.86
N GLY A 194 14.66 -26.51 -7.55
CA GLY A 194 13.70 -25.68 -6.81
C GLY A 194 14.11 -24.21 -6.71
N LEU A 195 15.40 -23.94 -6.50
CA LEU A 195 15.96 -22.59 -6.52
C LEU A 195 15.78 -21.94 -7.90
N GLY A 196 16.10 -22.65 -8.99
CA GLY A 196 15.91 -22.17 -10.34
C GLY A 196 14.45 -21.83 -10.64
N GLU A 197 13.51 -22.70 -10.24
CA GLU A 197 12.07 -22.44 -10.38
C GLU A 197 11.65 -21.20 -9.59
N ALA A 198 12.10 -21.05 -8.34
CA ALA A 198 11.76 -19.90 -7.52
C ALA A 198 12.27 -18.58 -8.12
N ILE A 199 13.48 -18.58 -8.69
CA ILE A 199 14.04 -17.41 -9.39
C ILE A 199 13.22 -17.11 -10.65
N ALA A 200 12.92 -18.11 -11.47
CA ALA A 200 12.14 -17.92 -12.69
C ALA A 200 10.72 -17.41 -12.38
N SER A 201 10.05 -17.98 -11.38
CA SER A 201 8.71 -17.53 -10.96
C SER A 201 8.73 -16.12 -10.37
N ALA A 202 9.76 -15.75 -9.59
CA ALA A 202 9.94 -14.38 -9.12
C ALA A 202 10.11 -13.38 -10.28
N ALA A 203 10.72 -13.82 -11.38
CA ALA A 203 10.89 -13.06 -12.61
C ALA A 203 9.70 -13.16 -13.58
N GLY A 204 8.53 -13.61 -13.13
CA GLY A 204 7.32 -13.71 -13.97
C GLY A 204 7.39 -14.83 -15.02
N GLY A 205 8.15 -15.89 -14.74
CA GLY A 205 8.36 -17.03 -15.64
C GLY A 205 9.59 -16.89 -16.55
N ILE A 206 10.34 -15.78 -16.47
CA ILE A 206 11.56 -15.57 -17.24
C ILE A 206 12.70 -16.40 -16.65
N VAL A 207 13.31 -17.25 -17.46
CA VAL A 207 14.49 -18.05 -17.10
C VAL A 207 15.72 -17.16 -17.27
N SER A 208 16.03 -16.38 -16.23
CA SER A 208 17.22 -15.54 -16.17
C SER A 208 18.51 -16.37 -16.08
N ALA A 209 19.66 -15.73 -16.27
CA ALA A 209 20.97 -16.37 -16.11
C ALA A 209 21.14 -17.06 -14.73
N ASP A 210 20.63 -16.44 -13.66
CA ASP A 210 20.67 -17.03 -12.31
C ASP A 210 19.81 -18.29 -12.20
N ALA A 211 18.61 -18.28 -12.80
CA ALA A 211 17.75 -19.46 -12.85
C ALA A 211 18.40 -20.58 -13.68
N GLN A 212 18.95 -20.24 -14.85
CA GLN A 212 19.68 -21.16 -15.71
C GLN A 212 20.86 -21.80 -14.97
N ASN A 213 21.70 -21.01 -14.29
CA ASN A 213 22.82 -21.52 -13.50
C ASN A 213 22.36 -22.54 -12.44
N ALA A 214 21.23 -22.29 -11.76
CA ALA A 214 20.67 -23.22 -10.79
C ALA A 214 20.15 -24.52 -11.46
N PHE A 215 19.48 -24.42 -12.61
CA PHE A 215 19.06 -25.62 -13.36
C PHE A 215 20.24 -26.42 -13.90
N GLU A 216 21.27 -25.77 -14.41
CA GLU A 216 22.52 -26.43 -14.84
C GLU A 216 23.23 -27.09 -13.67
N ALA A 217 23.27 -26.45 -12.50
CA ALA A 217 23.79 -27.07 -11.28
C ALA A 217 22.97 -28.31 -10.88
N ALA A 218 21.64 -28.27 -11.04
CA ALA A 218 20.80 -29.44 -10.81
C ALA A 218 21.13 -30.58 -11.79
N LEU A 219 21.33 -30.28 -13.08
CA LEU A 219 21.68 -31.29 -14.10
C LEU A 219 23.08 -31.88 -13.94
N LYS A 220 24.03 -31.13 -13.35
CA LYS A 220 25.34 -31.67 -12.96
C LYS A 220 25.22 -32.74 -11.88
N LEU A 221 24.22 -32.63 -11.00
CA LEU A 221 23.96 -33.57 -9.91
C LEU A 221 23.05 -34.73 -10.35
N ASP A 222 22.05 -34.44 -11.18
CA ASP A 222 21.12 -35.41 -11.76
C ASP A 222 20.80 -35.01 -13.21
N PRO A 223 21.48 -35.61 -14.21
CA PRO A 223 21.23 -35.33 -15.62
C PRO A 223 19.79 -35.64 -16.08
N ALA A 224 19.07 -36.49 -15.35
CA ALA A 224 17.69 -36.88 -15.66
C ALA A 224 16.65 -36.01 -14.96
N ASN A 225 17.06 -34.95 -14.25
CA ASN A 225 16.14 -34.08 -13.52
C ASN A 225 15.13 -33.43 -14.48
N ALA A 226 13.88 -33.89 -14.42
CA ALA A 226 12.83 -33.45 -15.34
C ALA A 226 12.55 -31.94 -15.25
N LYS A 227 12.53 -31.38 -14.03
CA LYS A 227 12.28 -29.96 -13.80
C LYS A 227 13.33 -29.10 -14.48
N ALA A 228 14.61 -29.37 -14.22
CA ALA A 228 15.71 -28.61 -14.80
C ALA A 228 15.75 -28.71 -16.33
N ASN A 229 15.58 -29.91 -16.89
CA ASN A 229 15.50 -30.10 -18.35
C ASN A 229 14.33 -29.31 -18.98
N PHE A 230 13.16 -29.30 -18.34
CA PHE A 230 12.00 -28.55 -18.83
C PHE A 230 12.27 -27.05 -18.88
N TYR A 231 12.73 -26.47 -17.76
CA TYR A 231 12.95 -25.02 -17.66
C TYR A 231 14.12 -24.53 -18.51
N LEU A 232 15.16 -25.32 -18.75
CA LEU A 232 16.19 -24.95 -19.72
C LEU A 232 15.64 -24.90 -21.15
N GLY A 233 14.71 -25.80 -21.51
CA GLY A 233 13.96 -25.69 -22.76
C GLY A 233 13.12 -24.41 -22.84
N VAL A 234 12.50 -24.00 -21.72
CA VAL A 234 11.78 -22.71 -21.63
C VAL A 234 12.73 -21.54 -21.86
N GLY A 235 13.93 -21.57 -21.28
CA GLY A 235 14.97 -20.56 -21.51
C GLY A 235 15.37 -20.46 -22.98
N LEU A 236 15.63 -21.59 -23.65
CA LEU A 236 15.92 -21.62 -25.09
C LEU A 236 14.78 -20.98 -25.92
N ALA A 237 13.53 -21.28 -25.59
CA ALA A 237 12.38 -20.69 -26.27
C ALA A 237 12.29 -19.16 -26.06
N GLN A 238 12.58 -18.68 -24.85
CA GLN A 238 12.63 -17.25 -24.50
C GLN A 238 13.77 -16.51 -25.21
N GLU A 239 14.89 -17.19 -25.48
CA GLU A 239 16.00 -16.67 -26.29
C GLU A 239 15.70 -16.65 -27.80
N GLY A 240 14.53 -17.15 -28.23
CA GLY A 240 14.16 -17.28 -29.64
C GLY A 240 14.71 -18.53 -30.34
N ARG A 241 15.46 -19.38 -29.63
CA ARG A 241 16.04 -20.66 -30.11
C ARG A 241 15.00 -21.77 -30.05
N LYS A 242 13.87 -21.55 -30.72
CA LYS A 242 12.66 -22.39 -30.62
C LYS A 242 12.90 -23.81 -31.13
N ASP A 243 13.66 -23.99 -32.20
CA ASP A 243 13.95 -25.33 -32.75
C ASP A 243 14.74 -26.18 -31.75
N GLU A 244 15.68 -25.58 -31.04
CA GLU A 244 16.46 -26.25 -30.00
C GLU A 244 15.59 -26.58 -28.77
N ALA A 245 14.69 -25.68 -28.38
CA ALA A 245 13.72 -25.94 -27.32
C ALA A 245 12.79 -27.12 -27.66
N VAL A 246 12.25 -27.14 -28.89
CA VAL A 246 11.39 -28.23 -29.38
C VAL A 246 12.14 -29.56 -29.39
N ALA A 247 13.37 -29.59 -29.91
CA ALA A 247 14.18 -30.80 -29.93
C ALA A 247 14.47 -31.31 -28.50
N ALA A 248 14.78 -30.41 -27.56
CA ALA A 248 15.00 -30.75 -26.16
C ALA A 248 13.76 -31.34 -25.49
N TRP A 249 12.59 -30.73 -25.69
CA TRP A 249 11.32 -31.20 -25.14
C TRP A 249 10.85 -32.52 -25.76
N GLN A 250 11.04 -32.73 -27.07
CA GLN A 250 10.75 -34.03 -27.72
C GLN A 250 11.62 -35.14 -27.14
N LYS A 251 12.93 -34.89 -26.97
CA LYS A 251 13.84 -35.83 -26.32
C LYS A 251 13.40 -36.15 -24.89
N MET A 252 13.06 -35.12 -24.11
CA MET A 252 12.55 -35.28 -22.74
C MET A 252 11.28 -36.14 -22.72
N LEU A 253 10.30 -35.87 -23.60
CA LEU A 253 9.04 -36.62 -23.65
C LEU A 253 9.25 -38.11 -23.98
N GLY A 254 10.24 -38.43 -24.80
CA GLY A 254 10.63 -39.81 -25.13
C GLY A 254 11.29 -40.56 -23.97
N GLN A 255 11.87 -39.85 -23.00
CA GLN A 255 12.53 -40.44 -21.83
C GLN A 255 11.66 -40.49 -20.58
N LEU A 256 10.63 -39.64 -20.50
CA LEU A 256 9.72 -39.61 -19.35
C LEU A 256 8.90 -40.91 -19.25
N PRO A 257 8.69 -41.43 -18.03
CA PRO A 257 7.68 -42.45 -17.77
C PRO A 257 6.28 -42.01 -18.23
N PRO A 258 5.38 -42.95 -18.59
CA PRO A 258 4.01 -42.63 -19.02
C PRO A 258 3.17 -41.87 -17.98
N ASP A 259 3.43 -42.09 -16.69
CA ASP A 259 2.76 -41.50 -15.53
C ASP A 259 3.45 -40.24 -14.99
N SER A 260 4.52 -39.77 -15.64
CA SER A 260 5.24 -38.59 -15.18
C SER A 260 4.37 -37.33 -15.21
N PRO A 261 4.33 -36.54 -14.12
CA PRO A 261 3.58 -35.28 -14.07
C PRO A 261 4.12 -34.22 -15.05
N TRP A 262 5.34 -34.40 -15.56
CA TRP A 262 5.95 -33.49 -16.52
C TRP A 262 5.48 -33.69 -17.96
N ARG A 263 4.83 -34.82 -18.30
CA ARG A 263 4.41 -35.08 -19.69
C ARG A 263 3.44 -34.01 -20.21
N SER A 264 2.44 -33.63 -19.42
CA SER A 264 1.45 -32.63 -19.81
C SER A 264 2.09 -31.27 -20.04
N ALA A 265 2.97 -30.83 -19.13
CA ALA A 265 3.71 -29.58 -19.25
C ALA A 265 4.58 -29.54 -20.52
N VAL A 266 5.31 -30.63 -20.82
CA VAL A 266 6.14 -30.76 -22.03
C VAL A 266 5.28 -30.74 -23.29
N GLN A 267 4.14 -31.45 -23.30
CA GLN A 267 3.22 -31.47 -24.44
C GLN A 267 2.61 -30.09 -24.72
N GLN A 268 2.25 -29.35 -23.68
CA GLN A 268 1.76 -27.98 -23.81
C GLN A 268 2.84 -27.06 -24.39
N ALA A 269 4.07 -27.13 -23.86
CA ALA A 269 5.19 -26.32 -24.35
C ALA A 269 5.50 -26.60 -25.84
N LEU A 270 5.44 -27.87 -26.25
CA LEU A 270 5.57 -28.27 -27.66
C LEU A 270 4.44 -27.72 -28.53
N ALA A 271 3.19 -27.73 -28.04
CA ALA A 271 2.06 -27.19 -28.76
C ALA A 271 2.16 -25.66 -28.96
N GLU A 272 2.57 -24.93 -27.93
CA GLU A 272 2.77 -23.48 -27.99
C GLU A 272 3.91 -23.09 -28.95
N ALA A 273 5.03 -23.82 -28.90
CA ALA A 273 6.13 -23.64 -29.83
C ALA A 273 5.72 -23.95 -31.29
N GLY A 274 4.93 -25.01 -31.50
CA GLY A 274 4.42 -25.40 -32.83
C GLY A 274 3.39 -24.42 -33.40
N GLN A 275 2.46 -23.89 -32.60
CA GLN A 275 1.47 -22.91 -33.05
C GLN A 275 2.12 -21.60 -33.49
N THR A 276 3.21 -21.20 -32.82
CA THR A 276 3.97 -20.01 -33.23
C THR A 276 4.71 -20.24 -34.55
N ALA A 277 5.13 -21.48 -34.84
CA ALA A 277 5.74 -21.86 -36.11
C ALA A 277 4.70 -21.89 -37.25
N VAL A 278 3.46 -22.33 -36.99
CA VAL A 278 2.37 -22.27 -37.99
C VAL A 278 1.95 -20.82 -38.25
N ALA A 279 1.92 -19.96 -37.24
CA ALA A 279 1.64 -18.53 -37.39
C ALA A 279 2.76 -17.77 -38.15
N ALA A 280 4.03 -18.16 -37.95
CA ALA A 280 5.16 -17.64 -38.72
C ALA A 280 5.32 -18.31 -40.10
N GLY A 281 4.59 -19.41 -40.34
CA GLY A 281 4.66 -20.25 -41.52
C GLY A 281 3.50 -20.04 -42.52
N ALA A 282 2.71 -18.98 -42.39
CA ALA A 282 1.84 -18.51 -43.46
C ALA A 282 2.61 -17.47 -44.30
N PRO A 283 3.30 -17.86 -45.39
CA PRO A 283 3.69 -16.88 -46.39
C PRO A 283 2.41 -16.27 -46.93
N ALA A 284 2.34 -14.94 -46.96
CA ALA A 284 1.43 -14.23 -47.83
C ALA A 284 1.67 -14.75 -49.25
N SER A 285 0.81 -15.65 -49.70
CA SER A 285 0.73 -15.99 -51.11
C SER A 285 0.08 -14.76 -51.74
N GLY A 286 0.92 -13.88 -52.26
CA GLY A 286 0.45 -12.84 -53.16
C GLY A 286 -0.29 -13.49 -54.35
N PRO A 287 -1.24 -12.80 -54.98
CA PRO A 287 -1.82 -13.21 -56.24
C PRO A 287 -0.77 -13.67 -57.26
N ASP A 288 -0.89 -14.92 -57.73
CA ASP A 288 -0.05 -15.49 -58.77
C ASP A 288 -0.39 -14.89 -60.15
N ALA A 289 0.52 -15.01 -61.13
CA ALA A 289 0.46 -14.35 -62.44
C ALA A 289 -0.83 -14.57 -63.27
N GLN A 290 -1.69 -15.51 -62.90
CA GLN A 290 -3.03 -15.65 -63.49
C GLN A 290 -4.02 -14.55 -63.06
N GLN A 291 -3.70 -13.79 -62.01
CA GLN A 291 -4.40 -12.56 -61.60
C GLN A 291 -3.79 -11.28 -62.20
N MET A 292 -2.79 -11.41 -63.09
CA MET A 292 -2.20 -10.30 -63.86
C MET A 292 -2.64 -10.28 -65.33
N GLU A 293 -3.41 -11.26 -65.81
CA GLU A 293 -3.83 -11.37 -67.23
C GLU A 293 -5.32 -11.70 -67.43
N ALA A 294 -6.19 -11.43 -66.44
CA ALA A 294 -7.64 -11.61 -66.56
C ALA A 294 -8.39 -10.30 -66.24
#